data_AF-A0A927VS16-F1
#
_entry.id   AF-A0A927VS16-F1
#
_cell.length_a   1.000
_cell.length_b   1.000
_cell.length_c   1.000
_cell.angle_alpha   90.00
_cell.angle_beta   90.00
_cell.angle_gamma   90.00
#
_symmetry.space_group_name_H-M   'P 1'
#
loop_
_entity.id
_entity.type
_entity.pdbx_description
1 polymer ?
#
loop_
_entity_poly.entity_id
_entity_poly.type
_entity_poly.pdbx_seq_one_letter_code
_entity_poly.pdbx_strand_id
1 'polypeptide(L)'
;MEQKRSIIKHFGFGVAIAGAVSVFILTTIVSMDAFNPFIYHIWVSFIPLMIYYAKGVHKAFKVMGIMFLSFLVGLGWGWLSNLIAMQFGNGFAGHVLDHLILLFLMIWAHLTLLQRTPFNDLSMAFLGYATTIGFFGRPDPFAGFGIVGPLPPVMIVVLQIGYVVFGLLVVIMIECIGDVINGRLLRPKMPPKQ
;
A
#
# COMPACT_ATOMS: atom_id res chain seq x y z
N MET A 1 2.56 -26.73 -15.74
CA MET A 1 1.79 -25.49 -15.42
C MET A 1 2.49 -24.62 -14.37
N GLU A 2 3.25 -25.19 -13.44
CA GLU A 2 4.02 -24.42 -12.43
C GLU A 2 5.10 -23.49 -13.02
N GLN A 3 5.84 -23.93 -14.04
CA GLN A 3 6.92 -23.13 -14.62
C GLN A 3 6.43 -21.81 -15.24
N LYS A 4 5.28 -21.82 -15.93
CA LYS A 4 4.65 -20.59 -16.44
C LYS A 4 4.12 -19.68 -15.33
N ARG A 5 3.65 -20.26 -14.21
CA ARG A 5 3.19 -19.50 -13.03
C ARG A 5 4.36 -18.83 -12.31
N SER A 6 5.51 -19.49 -12.26
CA SER A 6 6.76 -18.94 -11.72
C SER A 6 7.24 -17.73 -12.54
N ILE A 7 7.28 -17.83 -13.87
CA ILE A 7 7.75 -16.74 -14.73
C ILE A 7 6.91 -15.47 -14.57
N ILE A 8 5.58 -15.59 -14.47
CA ILE A 8 4.70 -14.42 -14.28
C ILE A 8 4.91 -13.77 -12.92
N LYS A 9 5.18 -14.54 -11.86
CA LYS A 9 5.52 -13.99 -10.54
C LYS A 9 6.80 -13.17 -10.58
N HIS A 10 7.87 -13.73 -11.17
CA HIS A 10 9.16 -13.06 -11.25
C HIS A 10 9.12 -11.84 -12.20
N PHE A 11 8.38 -11.93 -13.31
CA PHE A 11 8.20 -10.82 -14.24
C PHE A 11 7.33 -9.70 -13.66
N GLY A 12 6.18 -10.01 -13.07
CA GLY A 12 5.30 -9.01 -12.43
C GLY A 12 5.95 -8.34 -11.22
N PHE A 13 6.68 -9.11 -10.41
CA PHE A 13 7.49 -8.57 -9.31
C PHE A 13 8.65 -7.70 -9.82
N GLY A 14 9.34 -8.13 -10.88
CA GLY A 14 10.41 -7.35 -11.52
C GLY A 14 9.91 -6.03 -12.11
N VAL A 15 8.76 -6.04 -12.79
CA VAL A 15 8.12 -4.81 -13.32
C VAL A 15 7.63 -3.90 -12.18
N ALA A 16 7.09 -4.48 -11.10
CA ALA A 16 6.65 -3.69 -9.94
C ALA A 16 7.83 -3.02 -9.22
N ILE A 17 8.94 -3.74 -9.02
CA ILE A 17 10.16 -3.18 -8.44
C ILE A 17 10.79 -2.16 -9.38
N ALA A 18 10.97 -2.51 -10.66
CA ALA A 18 11.56 -1.60 -11.64
C ALA A 18 10.72 -0.33 -11.80
N GLY A 19 9.39 -0.45 -11.79
CA GLY A 19 8.45 0.67 -11.80
C GLY A 19 8.54 1.51 -10.53
N ALA A 20 8.52 0.88 -9.35
CA ALA A 20 8.63 1.57 -8.05
C ALA A 20 9.99 2.28 -7.90
N VAL A 21 11.09 1.64 -8.29
CA VAL A 21 12.44 2.20 -8.25
C VAL A 21 12.62 3.30 -9.29
N SER A 22 12.16 3.11 -10.53
CA SER A 22 12.23 4.17 -11.56
C SER A 22 11.40 5.37 -11.16
N VAL A 23 10.22 5.15 -10.60
CA VAL A 23 9.39 6.22 -10.05
C VAL A 23 10.08 6.88 -8.88
N PHE A 24 10.58 6.14 -7.89
CA PHE A 24 11.31 6.71 -6.76
C PHE A 24 12.48 7.58 -7.22
N ILE A 25 13.29 7.08 -8.16
CA ILE A 25 14.42 7.79 -8.77
C ILE A 25 13.93 9.03 -9.52
N LEU A 26 12.93 8.92 -10.39
CA LEU A 26 12.37 10.06 -11.13
C LEU A 26 11.75 11.10 -10.18
N THR A 27 11.08 10.66 -9.12
CA THR A 27 10.50 11.53 -8.09
C THR A 27 11.54 12.12 -7.15
N THR A 28 12.77 11.61 -7.15
CA THR A 28 13.89 12.17 -6.37
C THR A 28 14.75 13.10 -7.23
N ILE A 29 14.88 12.81 -8.54
CA ILE A 29 15.68 13.58 -9.49
C ILE A 29 14.91 14.79 -10.03
N VAL A 30 13.65 14.62 -10.42
CA VAL A 30 12.83 15.67 -11.06
C VAL A 30 12.30 16.67 -10.04
N SER A 31 12.41 16.36 -8.76
CA SER A 31 11.71 17.08 -7.70
C SER A 31 12.54 18.16 -7.02
N MET A 32 13.75 18.44 -7.54
CA MET A 32 14.55 19.57 -7.10
C MET A 32 13.87 20.93 -7.34
N ASP A 33 12.79 20.97 -8.12
CA ASP A 33 11.91 22.14 -8.27
C ASP A 33 10.51 21.90 -7.68
N ALA A 34 10.04 22.89 -6.93
CA ALA A 34 8.84 22.92 -6.07
C ALA A 34 7.47 22.71 -6.77
N PHE A 35 7.41 22.11 -7.96
CA PHE A 35 6.24 22.21 -8.84
C PHE A 35 5.21 21.09 -8.75
N ASN A 36 5.42 20.00 -7.99
CA ASN A 36 4.33 19.03 -7.81
C ASN A 36 4.47 18.09 -6.58
N PRO A 37 3.86 18.42 -5.42
CA PRO A 37 3.87 17.54 -4.25
C PRO A 37 3.25 16.16 -4.55
N PHE A 38 2.36 16.04 -5.54
CA PHE A 38 1.71 14.76 -5.88
C PHE A 38 2.66 13.74 -6.53
N ILE A 39 3.72 14.20 -7.20
CA ILE A 39 4.69 13.34 -7.88
C ILE A 39 5.49 12.54 -6.84
N TYR A 40 5.89 13.16 -5.73
CA TYR A 40 6.61 12.53 -4.61
C TYR A 40 5.89 11.35 -3.95
N HIS A 41 4.60 11.11 -4.22
CA HIS A 41 3.74 10.18 -3.47
C HIS A 41 3.21 9.06 -4.34
N ILE A 42 3.53 9.09 -5.63
CA ILE A 42 3.06 8.07 -6.57
C ILE A 42 3.64 6.68 -6.20
N TRP A 43 4.77 6.61 -5.47
CA TRP A 43 5.32 5.38 -4.89
C TRP A 43 4.32 4.64 -3.98
N VAL A 44 3.42 5.36 -3.28
CA VAL A 44 2.36 4.75 -2.45
C VAL A 44 1.46 3.85 -3.28
N SER A 45 1.27 4.19 -4.55
CA SER A 45 0.47 3.38 -5.49
C SER A 45 1.21 2.13 -5.95
N PHE A 46 2.55 2.12 -5.93
CA PHE A 46 3.34 0.97 -6.33
C PHE A 46 3.51 -0.06 -5.21
N ILE A 47 3.38 0.32 -3.94
CA ILE A 47 3.50 -0.65 -2.84
C ILE A 47 2.39 -1.72 -2.86
N PRO A 48 1.09 -1.40 -3.03
CA PRO A 48 0.04 -2.39 -3.18
C PRO A 48 0.30 -3.35 -4.35
N LEU A 49 0.85 -2.84 -5.46
CA LEU A 49 1.26 -3.64 -6.61
C LEU A 49 2.34 -4.65 -6.22
N MET A 50 3.40 -4.20 -5.54
CA MET A 50 4.48 -5.07 -5.05
C MET A 50 3.97 -6.12 -4.06
N ILE A 51 3.13 -5.73 -3.10
CA ILE A 51 2.55 -6.64 -2.10
C ILE A 51 1.67 -7.70 -2.78
N TYR A 52 0.84 -7.31 -3.76
CA TYR A 52 -0.02 -8.24 -4.49
C TYR A 52 0.81 -9.31 -5.22
N TYR A 53 1.85 -8.89 -5.95
CA TYR A 53 2.72 -9.83 -6.67
C TYR A 53 3.61 -10.66 -5.74
N ALA A 54 4.06 -10.10 -4.61
CA ALA A 54 4.81 -10.83 -3.59
C ALA A 54 3.99 -11.98 -2.97
N LYS A 55 2.67 -11.80 -2.81
CA LYS A 55 1.76 -12.89 -2.39
C LYS A 55 1.65 -14.00 -3.46
N GLY A 56 2.11 -13.76 -4.69
CA GLY A 56 2.14 -14.75 -5.74
C GLY A 56 0.75 -15.27 -6.15
N VAL A 57 -0.27 -14.43 -6.01
CA VAL A 57 -1.65 -14.74 -6.38
C VAL A 57 -1.94 -14.18 -7.78
N HIS A 58 -2.77 -14.86 -8.55
CA HIS A 58 -3.23 -14.41 -9.87
C HIS A 58 -4.76 -14.33 -9.87
N LYS A 59 -5.33 -13.22 -10.34
CA LYS A 59 -6.77 -12.96 -10.47
C LYS A 59 -7.59 -13.21 -9.20
N ALA A 60 -7.06 -12.83 -8.05
CA ALA A 60 -7.82 -12.95 -6.81
C ALA A 60 -8.37 -11.60 -6.38
N PHE A 61 -9.50 -11.19 -6.99
CA PHE A 61 -10.24 -9.99 -6.56
C PHE A 61 -10.57 -10.01 -5.06
N LYS A 62 -10.82 -11.20 -4.50
CA LYS A 62 -11.00 -11.38 -3.05
C LYS A 62 -9.75 -10.97 -2.27
N VAL A 63 -8.55 -11.30 -2.75
CA VAL A 63 -7.28 -10.91 -2.11
C VAL A 63 -7.09 -9.40 -2.22
N MET A 64 -7.38 -8.80 -3.36
CA MET A 64 -7.34 -7.34 -3.51
C MET A 64 -8.32 -6.64 -2.56
N GLY A 65 -9.53 -7.17 -2.38
CA GLY A 65 -10.49 -6.67 -1.41
C GLY A 65 -9.99 -6.76 0.03
N ILE A 66 -9.36 -7.88 0.40
CA ILE A 66 -8.71 -8.06 1.72
C ILE A 66 -7.57 -7.06 1.91
N MET A 67 -6.74 -6.87 0.89
CA MET A 67 -5.65 -5.89 0.90
C MET A 67 -6.17 -4.48 1.15
N PHE A 68 -7.24 -4.10 0.43
CA PHE A 68 -7.87 -2.79 0.59
C PHE A 68 -8.50 -2.60 1.98
N LEU A 69 -9.26 -3.57 2.47
CA LEU A 69 -9.88 -3.49 3.80
C LEU A 69 -8.83 -3.41 4.92
N SER A 70 -7.75 -4.17 4.80
CA SER A 70 -6.65 -4.14 5.77
C SER A 70 -5.88 -2.82 5.71
N PHE A 71 -5.76 -2.20 4.53
CA PHE A 71 -5.23 -0.84 4.40
C PHE A 71 -6.08 0.18 5.16
N LEU A 72 -7.41 0.11 5.05
CA LEU A 72 -8.30 1.00 5.80
C LEU A 72 -8.15 0.82 7.32
N VAL A 73 -7.95 -0.41 7.78
CA VAL A 73 -7.63 -0.68 9.20
C VAL A 73 -6.29 -0.05 9.57
N GLY A 74 -5.29 -0.15 8.70
CA GLY A 74 -4.00 0.55 8.84
C GLY A 74 -4.13 2.06 8.98
N LEU A 75 -5.00 2.70 8.18
CA LEU A 75 -5.30 4.13 8.33
C LEU A 75 -5.85 4.44 9.72
N GLY A 76 -6.74 3.59 10.25
CA GLY A 76 -7.26 3.71 11.61
C GLY A 76 -6.15 3.68 12.67
N TRP A 77 -5.19 2.75 12.54
CA TRP A 77 -4.02 2.70 13.42
C TRP A 77 -3.14 3.96 13.30
N GLY A 78 -2.92 4.46 12.08
CA GLY A 78 -2.17 5.69 11.85
C GLY A 78 -2.86 6.93 12.42
N TRP A 79 -4.19 6.98 12.39
CA TRP A 79 -4.96 8.04 13.04
C TRP A 79 -4.87 7.97 14.56
N LEU A 80 -4.88 6.77 15.13
CA LEU A 80 -4.67 6.58 16.57
C LEU A 80 -3.26 7.03 16.99
N SER A 81 -2.23 6.73 16.18
CA SER A 81 -0.87 7.26 16.33
C SER A 81 -0.86 8.80 16.37
N ASN A 82 -1.56 9.43 15.42
CA ASN A 82 -1.66 10.89 15.39
C ASN A 82 -2.31 11.47 16.64
N LEU A 83 -3.38 10.84 17.17
CA LEU A 83 -4.03 11.26 18.40
C LEU A 83 -3.09 11.14 19.61
N ILE A 84 -2.35 10.04 19.74
CA ILE A 84 -1.34 9.86 20.79
C ILE A 84 -0.34 11.00 20.73
N ALA A 85 0.21 11.26 19.55
CA ALA A 85 1.25 12.26 19.44
C ALA A 85 0.71 13.71 19.49
N MET A 86 -0.59 13.96 19.26
CA MET A 86 -1.24 15.24 19.61
C MET A 86 -1.32 15.45 21.13
N GLN A 87 -1.61 14.39 21.88
CA GLN A 87 -1.81 14.45 23.33
C GLN A 87 -0.48 14.48 24.12
N PHE A 88 0.50 13.69 23.69
CA PHE A 88 1.75 13.48 24.42
C PHE A 88 2.96 14.20 23.79
N GLY A 89 2.76 14.86 22.64
CA GLY A 89 3.83 15.52 21.88
C GLY A 89 4.92 14.54 21.40
N ASN A 90 6.07 15.09 21.04
CA ASN A 90 7.27 14.33 20.63
C ASN A 90 8.19 13.99 21.82
N GLY A 91 7.62 13.89 23.03
CA GLY A 91 8.39 13.48 24.21
C GLY A 91 8.69 11.98 24.20
N PHE A 92 9.61 11.55 25.06
CA PHE A 92 9.94 10.12 25.24
C PHE A 92 8.69 9.24 25.46
N ALA A 93 7.75 9.71 26.28
CA ALA A 93 6.48 9.02 26.51
C ALA A 93 5.63 8.87 25.23
N GLY A 94 5.59 9.91 24.37
CA GLY A 94 4.90 9.86 23.09
C GLY A 94 5.52 8.81 22.15
N HIS A 95 6.86 8.76 22.07
CA HIS A 95 7.55 7.73 21.28
C HIS A 95 7.32 6.31 21.80
N VAL A 96 7.34 6.11 23.12
CA VAL A 96 7.05 4.79 23.72
C VAL A 96 5.61 4.37 23.44
N LEU A 97 4.64 5.26 23.60
CA LEU A 97 3.23 4.95 23.33
C LEU A 97 2.97 4.67 21.86
N ASP A 98 3.55 5.47 20.97
CA ASP A 98 3.28 5.42 19.54
C ASP A 98 4.10 4.34 18.80
N HIS A 99 5.40 4.23 19.05
CA HIS A 99 6.26 3.34 18.27
C HIS A 99 6.43 1.97 18.91
N LEU A 100 6.32 1.87 20.24
CA LEU A 100 6.45 0.60 20.95
C LEU A 100 5.09 -0.03 21.25
N ILE A 101 4.24 0.67 21.99
CA ILE A 101 2.97 0.10 22.48
C ILE A 101 1.96 -0.05 21.33
N LEU A 102 1.73 1.01 20.54
CA LEU A 102 0.74 0.95 19.46
C LEU A 102 1.16 -0.03 18.35
N LEU A 103 2.44 -0.05 17.98
CA LEU A 103 2.95 -1.00 16.99
C LEU A 103 2.83 -2.45 17.48
N PHE A 104 3.15 -2.70 18.75
CA PHE A 104 2.92 -4.00 19.37
C PHE A 104 1.43 -4.39 19.34
N LEU A 105 0.54 -3.49 19.73
CA LEU A 105 -0.91 -3.71 19.71
C LEU A 105 -1.43 -3.99 18.31
N MET A 106 -0.95 -3.25 17.31
CA MET A 106 -1.32 -3.46 15.91
C MET A 106 -0.90 -4.86 15.45
N ILE A 107 0.35 -5.25 15.68
CA ILE A 107 0.84 -6.60 15.32
C ILE A 107 0.04 -7.67 16.06
N TRP A 108 -0.12 -7.52 17.37
CA TRP A 108 -0.86 -8.46 18.19
C TRP A 108 -2.31 -8.62 17.71
N ALA A 109 -3.01 -7.51 17.44
CA ALA A 109 -4.38 -7.53 16.95
C ALA A 109 -4.51 -8.25 15.60
N HIS A 110 -3.56 -8.04 14.68
CA HIS A 110 -3.59 -8.73 13.39
C HIS A 110 -3.28 -10.22 13.51
N LEU A 111 -2.31 -10.59 14.34
CA LEU A 111 -1.90 -11.99 14.53
C LEU A 111 -2.90 -12.81 15.37
N THR A 112 -3.68 -12.16 16.24
CA THR A 112 -4.61 -12.86 17.16
C THR A 112 -6.07 -12.61 16.83
N LEU A 113 -6.54 -11.37 16.97
CA LEU A 113 -7.95 -11.00 16.86
C LEU A 113 -8.45 -11.04 15.41
N LEU A 114 -7.65 -10.51 14.48
CA LEU A 114 -8.07 -10.38 13.09
C LEU A 114 -7.71 -11.60 12.25
N GLN A 115 -7.01 -12.61 12.79
CA GLN A 115 -6.39 -13.69 12.01
C GLN A 115 -7.32 -14.35 10.96
N ARG A 116 -8.61 -14.47 11.28
CA ARG A 116 -9.64 -15.13 10.44
C ARG A 116 -10.59 -14.16 9.73
N THR A 117 -10.28 -12.87 9.76
CA THR A 117 -11.11 -11.80 9.21
C THR A 117 -10.54 -11.31 7.87
N PRO A 118 -11.33 -10.61 7.04
CA PRO A 118 -10.82 -9.96 5.83
C PRO A 118 -9.92 -8.75 6.11
N PHE A 119 -9.61 -8.45 7.38
CA PHE A 119 -8.74 -7.36 7.81
C PHE A 119 -7.31 -7.82 8.14
N ASN A 120 -6.97 -9.08 7.87
CA ASN A 120 -5.69 -9.69 8.24
C ASN A 120 -4.63 -9.63 7.14
N ASP A 121 -4.43 -8.47 6.54
CA ASP A 121 -3.28 -8.22 5.68
C ASP A 121 -2.32 -7.26 6.36
N LEU A 122 -1.46 -7.81 7.21
CA LEU A 122 -0.54 -7.03 8.03
C LEU A 122 0.33 -6.09 7.18
N SER A 123 0.78 -6.52 6.00
CA SER A 123 1.57 -5.67 5.09
C SER A 123 0.80 -4.43 4.62
N MET A 124 -0.49 -4.59 4.31
CA MET A 124 -1.34 -3.46 3.90
C MET A 124 -1.75 -2.59 5.09
N ALA A 125 -1.95 -3.18 6.27
CA ALA A 125 -2.17 -2.42 7.50
C ALA A 125 -0.95 -1.56 7.86
N PHE A 126 0.27 -2.09 7.74
CA PHE A 126 1.50 -1.33 7.87
C PHE A 126 1.62 -0.23 6.83
N LEU A 127 1.23 -0.49 5.58
CA LEU A 127 1.20 0.54 4.55
C LEU A 127 0.27 1.69 4.95
N GLY A 128 -0.95 1.40 5.41
CA GLY A 128 -1.90 2.43 5.88
C GLY A 128 -1.38 3.21 7.10
N TYR A 129 -0.76 2.52 8.05
CA TYR A 129 -0.12 3.14 9.20
C TYR A 129 1.00 4.11 8.78
N ALA A 130 1.93 3.62 7.94
CA ALA A 130 3.09 4.38 7.48
C ALA A 130 2.71 5.56 6.58
N THR A 131 1.73 5.41 5.68
CA THR A 131 1.27 6.52 4.83
C THR A 131 0.54 7.57 5.64
N THR A 132 -0.18 7.19 6.70
CA THR A 132 -0.78 8.15 7.62
C THR A 132 0.28 8.96 8.34
N ILE A 133 1.29 8.31 8.91
CA ILE A 133 2.39 9.01 9.59
C ILE A 133 3.18 9.90 8.63
N GLY A 134 3.53 9.39 7.44
CA GLY A 134 4.29 10.12 6.44
C GLY A 134 3.56 11.34 5.88
N PHE A 135 2.25 11.23 5.61
CA PHE A 135 1.46 12.36 5.10
C PHE A 135 1.25 13.43 6.17
N PHE A 136 1.17 13.05 7.45
CA PHE A 136 1.11 14.00 8.57
C PHE A 136 2.47 14.57 8.98
N GLY A 137 3.58 14.13 8.35
CA GLY A 137 4.92 14.67 8.58
C GLY A 137 5.48 14.33 9.96
N ARG A 138 5.33 13.09 10.41
CA ARG A 138 5.90 12.61 11.67
C ARG A 138 6.94 11.50 11.44
N PRO A 139 7.94 11.35 12.31
CA PRO A 139 8.24 12.11 13.54
C PRO A 139 9.17 13.33 13.32
N ASP A 140 9.44 14.09 14.39
CA ASP A 140 10.43 15.18 14.42
C ASP A 140 11.79 14.75 13.82
N PRO A 141 12.53 15.62 13.09
CA PRO A 141 12.37 17.07 12.92
C PRO A 141 11.37 17.48 11.82
N PHE A 142 10.60 16.54 11.26
CA PHE A 142 9.73 16.81 10.11
C PHE A 142 8.31 17.26 10.49
N ALA A 143 8.05 17.52 11.78
CA ALA A 143 6.76 17.99 12.28
C ALA A 143 6.39 19.32 11.61
N GLY A 144 5.28 19.35 10.86
CA GLY A 144 4.87 20.51 10.06
C GLY A 144 5.41 20.55 8.63
N PHE A 145 6.32 19.64 8.27
CA PHE A 145 6.68 19.32 6.88
C PHE A 145 5.82 18.18 6.30
N GLY A 146 4.64 17.93 6.91
CA GLY A 146 3.64 17.03 6.36
C GLY A 146 3.33 17.44 4.93
N ILE A 147 3.55 16.51 4.01
CA ILE A 147 3.78 16.81 2.59
C ILE A 147 2.50 17.29 1.86
N VAL A 148 1.40 17.31 2.59
CA VAL A 148 0.06 17.70 2.14
C VAL A 148 -0.23 19.18 2.48
N GLY A 149 0.69 19.89 3.14
CA GLY A 149 0.51 21.31 3.47
C GLY A 149 -0.73 21.54 4.35
N PRO A 150 -1.44 22.68 4.23
CA PRO A 150 -2.63 22.99 5.04
C PRO A 150 -3.90 22.25 4.58
N LEU A 151 -3.78 21.09 3.95
CA LEU A 151 -4.94 20.36 3.46
C LEU A 151 -5.77 19.79 4.63
N PRO A 152 -7.11 19.83 4.52
CA PRO A 152 -7.98 19.24 5.54
C PRO A 152 -7.68 17.74 5.73
N PRO A 153 -7.77 17.19 6.95
CA PRO A 153 -7.45 15.78 7.19
C PRO A 153 -8.29 14.79 6.37
N VAL A 154 -9.52 15.18 6.00
CA VAL A 154 -10.37 14.40 5.10
C VAL A 154 -9.72 14.25 3.72
N MET A 155 -9.11 15.32 3.18
CA MET A 155 -8.42 15.27 1.89
C MET A 155 -7.18 14.37 1.95
N ILE A 156 -6.47 14.34 3.08
CA ILE A 156 -5.33 13.43 3.30
C ILE A 156 -5.77 11.97 3.16
N VAL A 157 -6.86 11.60 3.83
CA VAL A 157 -7.43 10.25 3.77
C VAL A 157 -7.91 9.92 2.34
N VAL A 158 -8.59 10.86 1.68
CA VAL A 158 -9.05 10.69 0.29
C VAL A 158 -7.88 10.42 -0.65
N LEU A 159 -6.77 11.18 -0.52
CA LEU A 159 -5.58 10.99 -1.33
C LEU A 159 -4.92 9.63 -1.08
N GLN A 160 -4.76 9.24 0.19
CA GLN A 160 -4.19 7.94 0.55
C GLN A 160 -5.00 6.77 -0.02
N ILE A 161 -6.33 6.83 0.10
CA ILE A 161 -7.25 5.85 -0.51
C ILE A 161 -7.11 5.88 -2.03
N GLY A 162 -7.09 7.06 -2.64
CA GLY A 162 -6.94 7.25 -4.08
C GLY A 162 -5.68 6.59 -4.63
N TYR A 163 -4.53 6.77 -3.97
CA TYR A 163 -3.26 6.15 -4.38
C TYR A 163 -3.30 4.62 -4.28
N VAL A 164 -3.87 4.06 -3.20
CA VAL A 164 -3.97 2.60 -3.07
C VAL A 164 -4.94 2.02 -4.09
N VAL A 165 -6.09 2.66 -4.31
CA VAL A 165 -7.05 2.26 -5.35
C VAL A 165 -6.40 2.31 -6.73
N PHE A 166 -5.66 3.38 -7.03
CA PHE A 166 -4.92 3.48 -8.29
C PHE A 166 -3.92 2.32 -8.45
N GLY A 167 -3.13 2.01 -7.42
CA GLY A 167 -2.21 0.87 -7.41
C GLY A 167 -2.88 -0.47 -7.68
N LEU A 168 -4.04 -0.71 -7.04
CA LEU A 168 -4.85 -1.90 -7.26
C LEU A 168 -5.46 -1.94 -8.68
N LEU A 169 -5.86 -0.81 -9.25
CA LEU A 169 -6.30 -0.77 -10.65
C LEU A 169 -5.17 -1.11 -11.62
N VAL A 170 -3.94 -0.66 -11.34
CA VAL A 170 -2.75 -1.04 -12.13
C VAL A 170 -2.49 -2.54 -12.06
N VAL A 171 -2.68 -3.18 -10.90
CA VAL A 171 -2.63 -4.66 -10.78
C VAL A 171 -3.58 -5.31 -11.78
N ILE A 172 -4.85 -4.89 -11.78
CA ILE A 172 -5.88 -5.43 -12.69
C ILE A 172 -5.47 -5.23 -14.14
N MET A 173 -4.99 -4.04 -14.49
CA MET A 173 -4.55 -3.72 -15.84
C MET A 173 -3.41 -4.65 -16.30
N ILE A 174 -2.40 -4.88 -15.45
CA ILE A 174 -1.27 -5.75 -15.80
C ILE A 174 -1.72 -7.21 -15.93
N GLU A 175 -2.62 -7.69 -15.07
CA GLU A 175 -3.18 -9.03 -15.21
C GLU A 175 -3.96 -9.19 -16.52
N CYS A 176 -4.77 -8.20 -16.90
CA CYS A 176 -5.49 -8.17 -18.18
C CYS A 176 -4.53 -8.20 -19.37
N ILE A 177 -3.49 -7.36 -19.37
CA ILE A 177 -2.46 -7.34 -20.42
C ILE A 177 -1.76 -8.71 -20.48
N GLY A 178 -1.43 -9.29 -19.32
CA GLY A 178 -0.82 -10.60 -19.22
C GLY A 178 -1.68 -11.70 -19.85
N ASP A 179 -3.00 -11.67 -19.71
CA ASP A 179 -3.89 -12.64 -20.36
C ASP A 179 -4.00 -12.47 -21.86
N VAL A 180 -4.00 -11.21 -22.34
CA VAL A 180 -4.01 -10.89 -23.77
C VAL A 180 -2.74 -11.45 -24.42
N ILE A 181 -1.57 -11.16 -23.84
CA ILE A 181 -0.27 -11.65 -24.32
C ILE A 181 -0.23 -13.19 -24.30
N ASN A 182 -0.76 -13.81 -23.25
CA ASN A 182 -0.79 -15.28 -23.14
C ASN A 182 -1.89 -15.96 -23.98
N GLY A 183 -2.67 -15.20 -24.75
CA GLY A 183 -3.77 -15.72 -25.57
C GLY A 183 -4.87 -16.41 -24.74
N ARG A 184 -4.99 -16.10 -23.45
CA ARG A 184 -5.99 -16.71 -22.55
C ARG A 184 -7.35 -16.04 -22.66
N LEU A 185 -7.38 -14.77 -23.05
CA LEU A 185 -8.64 -14.04 -23.30
C LEU A 185 -9.36 -14.50 -24.59
N LEU A 186 -8.59 -15.05 -25.54
CA LEU A 186 -9.08 -15.46 -26.87
C LEU A 186 -9.40 -16.96 -26.98
N ARG A 187 -9.14 -17.76 -25.95
CA ARG A 187 -9.50 -19.19 -25.97
C ARG A 187 -10.93 -19.34 -25.48
N PRO A 188 -11.86 -19.84 -26.32
CA PRO A 188 -13.18 -20.24 -25.85
C PRO A 188 -13.00 -21.25 -24.70
N LYS A 189 -13.81 -21.14 -23.64
CA LYS A 189 -13.94 -22.21 -22.65
C LYS A 189 -14.39 -23.45 -23.40
N MET A 190 -13.47 -24.36 -23.73
CA MET A 190 -13.87 -25.65 -24.26
C MET A 190 -14.63 -26.40 -23.15
N PRO A 191 -15.80 -26.95 -23.45
CA PRO A 191 -16.56 -27.72 -22.47
C PRO A 191 -15.71 -28.90 -21.96
N PRO A 192 -15.93 -29.32 -20.70
CA PRO A 192 -15.21 -30.46 -20.13
C PRO A 192 -15.43 -31.67 -21.03
N LYS A 193 -14.33 -32.34 -21.39
CA LYS A 193 -14.41 -33.67 -22.02
C LYS A 193 -15.09 -34.60 -21.03
N GLN A 194 -16.29 -35.04 -21.38
CA GLN A 194 -16.96 -36.18 -20.75
C GLN A 194 -16.20 -37.46 -21.05
#